data_AF-A0A7X5F573-F1
#
_entry.id   AF-A0A7X5F573-F1
#
_cell.length_a   1.000
_cell.length_b   1.000
_cell.length_c   1.000
_cell.angle_alpha   90.00
_cell.angle_beta   90.00
_cell.angle_gamma   90.00
#
_symmetry.space_group_name_H-M   'P 1'
#
loop_
_entity.id
_entity.type
_entity.pdbx_description
1 polymer ?
#
loop_
_entity_poly.entity_id
_entity_poly.type
_entity_poly.pdbx_seq_one_letter_code
_entity_poly.pdbx_strand_id
1 'polypeptide(L)'
;MADNKAGAAGDPERDGGTAGAGPARAAADDGFWLYDLKVETVLDGRTPVCRHIEGESFRVEGEALVFEPGQRVSMYALAAVLPLLPAKQRETSPHDWMSTDAEVACPDPHCGGRFRITRTGKRRFSHSETTGLPEARDTPYWKKAEGGPDE
;
A
#
# COMPACT_ATOMS: atom_id res chain seq x y z
N MET A 1 -41.47 -39.83 20.81
CA MET A 1 -42.75 -39.27 20.36
C MET A 1 -42.48 -37.79 20.08
N ALA A 2 -42.48 -37.28 18.86
CA ALA A 2 -43.10 -37.75 17.64
C ALA A 2 -42.17 -37.57 16.42
N ASP A 3 -42.40 -38.44 15.45
CA ASP A 3 -41.87 -38.45 14.11
C ASP A 3 -42.22 -37.19 13.32
N ASN A 4 -41.38 -36.80 12.37
CA ASN A 4 -41.92 -36.40 11.08
C ASN A 4 -40.94 -36.72 9.94
N LYS A 5 -41.45 -37.50 8.98
CA LYS A 5 -40.80 -37.91 7.74
C LYS A 5 -41.77 -37.60 6.60
N ALA A 6 -41.20 -37.33 5.42
CA ALA A 6 -41.81 -37.11 4.10
C ALA A 6 -42.29 -35.67 3.84
N GLY A 7 -42.16 -35.10 2.64
CA GLY A 7 -41.81 -35.69 1.35
C GLY A 7 -41.51 -34.61 0.29
N ALA A 8 -41.09 -35.09 -0.87
CA ALA A 8 -40.48 -34.37 -1.99
C ALA A 8 -41.43 -33.46 -2.80
N ALA A 9 -40.84 -32.48 -3.48
CA ALA A 9 -41.22 -32.07 -4.83
C ALA A 9 -40.02 -31.33 -5.45
N GLY A 10 -39.52 -31.84 -6.58
CA GLY A 10 -38.60 -31.10 -7.43
C GLY A 10 -39.38 -30.18 -8.37
N ASP A 11 -38.72 -29.15 -8.87
CA ASP A 11 -39.03 -28.62 -10.20
C ASP A 11 -37.73 -28.17 -10.89
N PRO A 12 -37.65 -28.28 -12.23
CA PRO A 12 -36.41 -28.35 -12.98
C PRO A 12 -36.24 -27.11 -13.86
N GLU A 13 -35.19 -26.32 -13.66
CA GLU A 13 -34.74 -25.45 -14.76
C GLU A 13 -33.25 -25.16 -14.64
N ARG A 14 -32.47 -26.06 -15.26
CA ARG A 14 -31.14 -25.74 -15.75
C ARG A 14 -31.35 -25.00 -17.06
N ASP A 15 -31.44 -23.68 -17.00
CA ASP A 15 -31.38 -22.90 -18.22
C ASP A 15 -29.91 -22.61 -18.54
N GLY A 16 -29.40 -23.39 -19.50
CA GLY A 16 -28.07 -23.28 -20.07
C GLY A 16 -27.98 -22.05 -20.95
N GLY A 17 -27.89 -20.87 -20.34
CA GLY A 17 -27.49 -19.65 -21.01
C GLY A 17 -25.98 -19.66 -21.21
N THR A 18 -25.52 -20.05 -22.40
CA THR A 18 -24.14 -19.75 -22.84
C THR A 18 -23.93 -18.25 -22.76
N ALA A 19 -23.18 -17.79 -21.76
CA ALA A 19 -22.68 -16.43 -21.69
C ALA A 19 -21.83 -16.20 -22.94
N GLY A 20 -22.42 -15.61 -23.97
CA GLY A 20 -21.69 -15.14 -25.13
C GLY A 20 -20.59 -14.22 -24.64
N ALA A 21 -19.35 -14.54 -25.00
CA ALA A 21 -18.22 -13.65 -24.76
C ALA A 21 -18.51 -12.34 -25.49
N GLY A 22 -18.96 -11.34 -24.72
CA GLY A 22 -19.04 -9.97 -25.18
C GLY A 22 -17.67 -9.54 -25.71
N PRO A 23 -17.62 -8.59 -26.67
CA PRO A 23 -16.37 -8.19 -27.28
C PRO A 23 -15.35 -7.86 -26.18
N ALA A 24 -14.16 -8.47 -26.25
CA ALA A 24 -13.06 -8.20 -25.35
C ALA A 24 -12.85 -6.69 -25.31
N ARG A 25 -13.23 -6.07 -24.18
CA ARG A 25 -12.98 -4.66 -23.94
C ARG A 25 -11.51 -4.46 -24.17
N ALA A 26 -11.12 -3.58 -25.12
CA ALA A 26 -9.73 -3.18 -25.30
C ALA A 26 -9.17 -2.92 -23.90
N ALA A 27 -8.15 -3.69 -23.51
CA ALA A 27 -7.62 -3.66 -22.16
C ALA A 27 -7.25 -2.21 -21.87
N ALA A 28 -8.06 -1.55 -21.04
CA ALA A 28 -7.74 -0.21 -20.60
C ALA A 28 -6.37 -0.28 -19.93
N ASP A 29 -5.54 0.74 -20.14
CA ASP A 29 -4.28 0.86 -19.40
C ASP A 29 -4.58 0.69 -17.91
N ASP A 30 -4.16 -0.44 -17.34
CA ASP A 30 -4.44 -0.83 -15.96
C ASP A 30 -3.32 -0.37 -15.02
N GLY A 31 -2.40 0.44 -15.55
CA GLY A 31 -1.26 0.95 -14.84
C GLY A 31 -1.56 2.19 -14.00
N PHE A 32 -0.93 2.27 -12.84
CA PHE A 32 -0.97 3.40 -11.93
C PHE A 32 0.43 3.76 -11.42
N TRP A 33 0.57 4.97 -10.91
CA TRP A 33 1.83 5.48 -10.38
C TRP A 33 1.76 5.60 -8.86
N LEU A 34 2.82 5.18 -8.18
CA LEU A 34 3.06 5.47 -6.77
C LEU A 34 4.39 6.19 -6.63
N TYR A 35 4.45 7.13 -5.68
CA TYR A 35 5.71 7.69 -5.23
C TYR A 35 6.40 6.73 -4.27
N ASP A 36 7.72 6.64 -4.39
CA ASP A 36 8.58 6.19 -3.30
C ASP A 36 8.68 7.29 -2.26
N LEU A 37 8.86 6.91 -1.00
CA LEU A 37 8.91 7.85 0.12
C LEU A 37 10.27 7.79 0.82
N LYS A 38 10.74 8.93 1.31
CA LYS A 38 11.71 9.00 2.41
C LYS A 38 10.95 9.41 3.66
N VAL A 39 11.13 8.68 4.76
CA VAL A 39 10.61 9.05 6.08
C VAL A 39 11.81 9.36 6.96
N GLU A 40 11.89 10.59 7.45
CA GLU A 40 13.05 11.11 8.18
C GLU A 40 12.64 11.65 9.55
N THR A 41 13.43 11.32 10.57
CA THR A 41 13.27 11.87 11.90
C THR A 41 13.73 13.31 11.93
N VAL A 42 12.87 14.20 12.39
CA VAL A 42 13.11 15.64 12.48
C VAL A 42 12.77 16.10 13.89
N LEU A 43 13.68 16.83 14.51
CA LEU A 43 13.47 17.39 15.85
C LEU A 43 13.18 18.88 15.78
N ASP A 44 13.80 19.64 14.88
CA ASP A 44 13.65 21.11 14.78
C ASP A 44 13.75 21.80 16.16
N GLY A 45 14.73 21.39 16.97
CA GLY A 45 14.96 21.92 18.32
C GLY A 45 14.00 21.41 19.42
N ARG A 46 13.06 20.51 19.09
CA ARG A 46 12.18 19.86 20.08
C ARG A 46 12.93 18.73 20.82
N THR A 47 12.65 18.55 22.11
CA THR A 47 13.30 17.52 22.93
C THR A 47 12.70 16.13 22.66
N PRO A 48 13.47 15.15 22.17
CA PRO A 48 13.00 13.78 22.07
C PRO A 48 13.09 13.08 23.43
N VAL A 49 12.03 12.37 23.80
CA VAL A 49 12.02 11.45 24.96
C VAL A 49 12.24 10.02 24.49
N CYS A 50 11.59 9.63 23.40
CA CYS A 50 11.85 8.39 22.69
C CYS A 50 13.19 8.46 21.93
N ARG A 51 13.73 7.31 21.50
CA ARG A 51 14.94 7.24 20.66
C ARG A 51 14.66 7.76 19.24
N HIS A 52 14.67 9.09 19.09
CA HIS A 52 14.57 9.81 17.84
C HIS A 52 15.86 10.57 17.61
N ILE A 53 16.66 10.08 16.67
CA ILE A 53 17.92 10.72 16.27
C ILE A 53 17.63 11.51 15.00
N GLU A 54 17.85 12.82 15.04
CA GLU A 54 17.64 13.69 13.88
C GLU A 54 18.42 13.20 12.66
N GLY A 55 17.75 13.11 11.51
CA GLY A 55 18.31 12.57 10.27
C GLY A 55 18.26 11.04 10.12
N GLU A 56 18.00 10.26 11.18
CA GLU A 56 17.68 8.83 11.01
C GLU A 56 16.43 8.71 10.15
N SER A 57 16.49 7.86 9.14
CA SER A 57 15.44 7.72 8.13
C SER A 57 15.24 6.28 7.72
N PHE A 58 14.22 6.05 6.91
CA PHE A 58 14.05 4.84 6.10
C PHE A 58 13.34 5.23 4.80
N ARG A 59 13.39 4.35 3.81
CA ARG A 59 12.75 4.54 2.52
C ARG A 59 11.56 3.59 2.38
N VAL A 60 10.57 4.01 1.61
CA VAL A 60 9.47 3.18 1.13
C VAL A 60 9.62 3.06 -0.37
N GLU A 61 9.97 1.88 -0.85
CA GLU A 61 10.13 1.59 -2.27
C GLU A 61 9.03 0.63 -2.72
N GLY A 62 8.07 1.12 -3.51
CA GLY A 62 6.82 0.37 -3.72
C GLY A 62 6.15 0.07 -2.38
N GLU A 63 6.04 -1.21 -1.99
CA GLU A 63 5.48 -1.61 -0.69
C GLU A 63 6.53 -1.91 0.39
N ALA A 64 7.81 -1.90 0.04
CA ALA A 64 8.89 -2.35 0.91
C ALA A 64 9.42 -1.20 1.79
N LEU A 65 9.58 -1.48 3.09
CA LEU A 65 10.35 -0.63 3.99
C LEU A 65 11.84 -0.97 3.86
N VAL A 66 12.66 0.00 3.46
CA VAL A 66 14.09 -0.17 3.19
C VAL A 66 14.89 0.66 4.19
N PHE A 67 15.82 -0.01 4.89
CA PHE A 67 16.67 0.60 5.92
C PHE A 67 18.13 0.47 5.50
N GLU A 68 18.88 1.57 5.58
CA GLU A 68 20.33 1.51 5.41
C GLU A 68 20.98 0.80 6.62
N PRO A 69 22.17 0.18 6.45
CA PRO A 69 22.87 -0.49 7.54
C PRO A 69 23.02 0.40 8.77
N GLY A 70 22.55 -0.11 9.91
CA GLY A 70 22.64 0.60 11.19
C GLY A 70 21.49 1.57 11.48
N GLN A 71 20.62 1.88 10.51
CA GLN A 71 19.41 2.66 10.77
C GLN A 71 18.42 1.87 11.62
N ARG A 72 17.76 2.57 12.54
CA ARG A 72 16.79 2.01 13.46
C ARG A 72 15.61 2.96 13.57
N VAL A 73 14.41 2.41 13.63
CA VAL A 73 13.18 3.17 13.88
C VAL A 73 12.47 2.55 15.06
N SER A 74 11.94 3.39 15.95
CA SER A 74 11.09 2.91 17.04
C SER A 74 9.85 2.21 16.47
N MET A 75 9.57 0.98 16.92
CA MET A 75 8.37 0.24 16.53
C MET A 75 7.08 1.05 16.76
N TYR A 76 6.99 1.78 17.88
CA TYR A 76 5.83 2.61 18.20
C TYR A 76 5.70 3.83 17.28
N ALA A 77 6.82 4.45 16.91
CA ALA A 77 6.82 5.52 15.92
C ALA A 77 6.44 5.01 14.53
N LEU A 78 6.97 3.85 14.13
CA LEU A 78 6.60 3.22 12.88
C LEU A 78 5.11 2.91 12.84
N ALA A 79 4.53 2.37 13.91
CA ALA A 79 3.09 2.12 14.00
C ALA A 79 2.22 3.39 13.83
N ALA A 80 2.71 4.56 14.29
CA ALA A 80 2.00 5.82 14.10
C ALA A 80 2.09 6.35 12.64
N VAL A 81 3.23 6.14 11.98
CA VAL A 81 3.49 6.65 10.63
C VAL A 81 2.95 5.71 9.54
N LEU A 82 3.06 4.39 9.74
CA LEU A 82 2.78 3.34 8.76
C LEU A 82 1.38 3.47 8.11
N PRO A 83 0.28 3.77 8.84
CA PRO A 83 -1.05 3.89 8.23
C PRO A 83 -1.16 5.03 7.21
N LEU A 84 -0.29 6.04 7.28
CA LEU A 84 -0.33 7.21 6.41
C LEU A 84 0.47 7.01 5.12
N LEU A 85 1.41 6.06 5.10
CA LEU A 85 2.33 5.86 3.97
C LEU A 85 1.61 5.56 2.65
N PRO A 86 0.63 4.63 2.57
CA PRO A 86 -0.01 4.31 1.29
C PRO A 86 -0.73 5.49 0.65
N ALA A 87 -1.35 6.35 1.47
CA ALA A 87 -1.98 7.57 0.99
C ALA A 87 -0.94 8.62 0.57
N LYS A 88 0.18 8.73 1.31
CA LYS A 88 1.30 9.60 0.93
C LYS A 88 1.98 9.19 -0.38
N GLN A 89 1.93 7.91 -0.77
CA GLN A 89 2.42 7.45 -2.07
C GLN A 89 1.55 7.87 -3.26
N ARG A 90 0.28 8.20 -3.04
CA ARG A 90 -0.67 8.51 -4.11
C ARG A 90 -0.69 9.98 -4.41
N GLU A 91 -1.03 10.34 -5.65
CA GLU A 91 -1.47 11.70 -5.92
C GLU A 91 -2.80 11.94 -5.19
N THR A 92 -2.85 13.04 -4.46
CA THR A 92 -3.97 13.47 -3.62
C THR A 92 -4.27 14.93 -3.98
N SER A 93 -5.48 15.39 -3.68
CA SER A 93 -5.88 16.77 -3.99
C SER A 93 -4.90 17.79 -3.38
N PRO A 94 -4.48 18.86 -4.08
CA PRO A 94 -3.58 19.87 -3.52
C PRO A 94 -4.16 20.61 -2.30
N HIS A 95 -5.46 20.49 -2.06
CA HIS A 95 -6.15 21.09 -0.91
C HIS A 95 -6.44 20.09 0.23
N ASP A 96 -6.01 18.84 0.09
CA ASP A 96 -6.08 17.84 1.16
C ASP A 96 -4.85 18.00 2.07
N TRP A 97 -5.06 17.96 3.39
CA TRP A 97 -3.98 17.96 4.38
C TRP A 97 -3.00 16.80 4.14
N MET A 98 -3.48 15.68 3.60
CA MET A 98 -2.63 14.56 3.18
C MET A 98 -1.64 14.93 2.08
N SER A 99 -1.88 15.98 1.30
CA SER A 99 -0.92 16.51 0.32
C SER A 99 0.03 17.54 0.91
N THR A 100 -0.47 18.44 1.75
CA THR A 100 0.26 19.62 2.21
C THR A 100 1.12 19.37 3.45
N ASP A 101 0.65 18.52 4.36
CA ASP A 101 1.26 18.37 5.68
C ASP A 101 2.26 17.23 5.67
N ALA A 102 3.56 17.51 5.79
CA ALA A 102 4.59 16.49 5.61
C ALA A 102 5.02 15.77 6.90
N GLU A 103 4.67 16.28 8.08
CA GLU A 103 5.20 15.82 9.36
C GLU A 103 4.18 15.10 10.23
N VAL A 104 4.58 13.95 10.78
CA VAL A 104 3.78 13.13 11.70
C VAL A 104 4.41 13.20 13.10
N ALA A 105 3.58 13.36 14.13
CA ALA A 105 4.03 13.37 15.52
C ALA A 105 4.48 11.99 16.01
N CYS A 106 5.45 11.94 16.92
CA CYS A 106 5.56 10.81 17.82
C CYS A 106 4.25 10.61 18.60
N PRO A 107 3.76 9.37 18.78
CA PRO A 107 2.51 9.12 19.50
C PRO A 107 2.63 9.38 21.02
N ASP A 108 3.84 9.47 21.56
CA ASP A 108 4.05 9.91 22.95
C ASP A 108 3.84 11.43 23.05
N PRO A 109 2.83 11.91 23.81
CA PRO A 109 2.47 13.33 23.87
C PRO A 109 3.57 14.21 24.50
N HIS A 110 4.53 13.62 25.21
CA HIS A 110 5.65 14.35 25.83
C HIS A 110 6.93 14.28 25.00
N CYS A 111 6.90 13.55 23.87
CA CYS A 111 8.03 13.43 22.98
C CYS A 111 7.97 14.47 21.85
N GLY A 112 9.06 15.22 21.67
CA GLY A 112 9.18 16.24 20.63
C GLY A 112 9.42 15.71 19.21
N GLY A 113 9.56 14.39 19.02
CA GLY A 113 9.92 13.81 17.74
C GLY A 113 8.86 14.01 16.64
N ARG A 114 9.32 14.33 15.43
CA ARG A 114 8.51 14.34 14.20
C ARG A 114 9.12 13.45 13.14
N PHE A 115 8.29 13.00 12.21
CA PHE A 115 8.68 12.22 11.05
C PHE A 115 8.22 12.91 9.79
N ARG A 116 9.16 13.44 9.01
CA ARG A 116 8.89 14.09 7.74
C ARG A 116 8.83 13.05 6.63
N ILE A 117 7.72 13.04 5.89
CA ILE A 117 7.48 12.17 4.74
C ILE A 117 7.70 13.00 3.48
N THR A 118 8.63 12.58 2.64
CA THR A 118 8.95 13.24 1.37
C THR A 118 8.72 12.26 0.23
N ARG A 119 7.91 12.68 -0.76
CA ARG A 119 7.78 11.96 -2.04
C ARG A 119 9.09 12.11 -2.82
N THR A 120 9.57 11.02 -3.39
CA THR A 120 10.83 10.97 -4.14
C THR A 120 10.57 10.54 -5.58
N GLY A 121 11.14 9.41 -6.03
CA GLY A 121 10.88 8.84 -7.35
C GLY A 121 9.44 8.36 -7.50
N LYS A 122 9.03 8.12 -8.75
CA LYS A 122 7.77 7.44 -9.08
C LYS A 122 8.06 6.06 -9.65
N ARG A 123 7.21 5.09 -9.30
CA ARG A 123 7.20 3.75 -9.88
C ARG A 123 5.84 3.48 -10.51
N ARG A 124 5.87 2.81 -11.65
CA ARG A 124 4.66 2.33 -12.32
C ARG A 124 4.37 0.90 -11.88
N PHE A 125 3.10 0.65 -11.61
CA PHE A 125 2.55 -0.66 -11.30
C PHE A 125 1.37 -0.91 -12.22
N SER A 126 1.01 -2.17 -12.43
CA SER A 126 -0.28 -2.56 -13.01
C SER A 126 -1.13 -3.30 -11.99
N HIS A 127 -2.44 -3.39 -12.27
CA HIS A 127 -3.37 -4.10 -11.39
C HIS A 127 -3.03 -5.59 -11.31
N SER A 128 -2.80 -6.24 -12.46
CA SER A 128 -2.55 -7.68 -12.56
C SER A 128 -1.25 -8.13 -11.88
N GLU A 129 -0.27 -7.24 -11.74
CA GLU A 129 1.01 -7.51 -11.06
C GLU A 129 0.96 -7.31 -9.53
N THR A 130 -0.05 -6.60 -9.03
CA THR A 130 -0.17 -6.18 -7.61
C THR A 130 -1.38 -6.78 -6.91
N THR A 131 -2.21 -7.55 -7.62
CA THR A 131 -3.42 -8.17 -7.09
C THR A 131 -3.38 -9.70 -7.12
N GLY A 132 -4.19 -10.29 -6.24
CA GLY A 132 -4.21 -11.72 -5.97
C GLY A 132 -5.29 -12.53 -6.69
N LEU A 133 -6.04 -12.01 -7.66
CA LEU A 133 -7.08 -12.82 -8.34
C LEU A 133 -6.44 -13.95 -9.15
N PRO A 134 -6.49 -15.23 -8.70
CA PRO A 134 -5.64 -16.30 -9.24
C PRO A 134 -5.73 -16.49 -10.76
N GLU A 135 -6.92 -16.29 -11.31
CA GLU A 135 -7.25 -16.41 -12.72
C GLU A 135 -6.76 -15.24 -13.59
N ALA A 136 -6.27 -14.16 -13.00
CA ALA A 136 -5.92 -12.92 -13.68
C ALA A 136 -4.58 -12.32 -13.22
N ARG A 137 -3.68 -13.13 -12.63
CA ARG A 137 -2.36 -12.66 -12.18
C ARG A 137 -1.34 -12.67 -13.31
N ASP A 138 -0.62 -11.57 -13.45
CA ASP A 138 0.61 -11.51 -14.24
C ASP A 138 1.84 -11.84 -13.38
N THR A 139 3.03 -11.71 -13.98
CA THR A 139 4.30 -11.83 -13.25
C THR A 139 4.40 -10.70 -12.22
N PRO A 140 4.53 -10.99 -10.90
CA PRO A 140 4.61 -9.95 -9.88
C PRO A 140 5.69 -8.91 -10.18
N TYR A 141 5.40 -7.63 -9.91
CA TYR A 141 6.26 -6.51 -10.31
C TYR A 141 7.72 -6.66 -9.83
N TRP A 142 7.94 -7.21 -8.63
CA TRP A 142 9.27 -7.39 -8.04
C TRP A 142 10.11 -8.48 -8.71
N LYS A 143 9.49 -9.42 -9.43
CA LYS A 143 10.20 -10.45 -10.19
C LYS A 143 10.68 -9.97 -11.56
N LYS A 144 10.12 -8.88 -12.09
CA LYS A 144 10.57 -8.28 -13.36
C LYS A 144 11.94 -7.62 -13.19
N ALA A 145 12.16 -6.95 -12.06
CA ALA A 145 13.42 -6.28 -11.76
C ALA A 145 14.62 -7.25 -11.58
N GLU A 146 14.37 -8.53 -11.31
CA GLU A 146 15.40 -9.57 -11.24
C GLU A 146 15.91 -10.01 -12.64
N GLY A 147 15.26 -9.52 -13.71
CA GLY A 147 15.64 -9.72 -15.10
C GLY A 147 16.23 -8.46 -15.76
N GLY A 148 17.11 -7.73 -15.06
CA GLY A 148 17.85 -6.60 -15.65
C GLY A 148 17.01 -5.35 -15.97
N PRO A 149 17.64 -4.18 -16.11
CA PRO A 149 16.95 -2.98 -16.58
C PRO A 149 16.86 -3.05 -18.11
N ASP A 150 15.72 -3.47 -18.65
CA ASP A 150 15.46 -3.30 -20.09
C ASP A 150 14.66 -2.01 -20.34
N GLU A 151 15.28 -1.17 -21.17
CA GLU A 151 14.75 -0.06 -22.02
C GLU A 151 14.16 1.20 -21.40
#